data_AF-A0A820KK19-F1
#
_entry.id   AF-A0A820KK19-F1
#
_cell.length_a   1.000
_cell.length_b   1.000
_cell.length_c   1.000
_cell.angle_alpha   90.00
_cell.angle_beta   90.00
_cell.angle_gamma   90.00
#
_symmetry.space_group_name_H-M   'P 1'
#
loop_
_entity.id
_entity.type
_entity.pdbx_description
1 polymer ?
#
loop_
_entity_poly.entity_id
_entity_poly.type
_entity_poly.pdbx_seq_one_letter_code
_entity_poly.pdbx_strand_id
1 'polypeptide(L)' 'MFGDIQGYSGYECHLSQLFNISVLHVEYRLIPEHPLPSAVEDTVAIYRALLHNYTSSSQIIIMGDSAGGGLSL' A
#
# COMPACT_ATOMS: atom_id res chain seq x y z
N MET A 1 -14.13 -3.37 8.05
CA MET A 1 -13.69 -2.10 8.66
C MET A 1 -13.51 -1.10 7.51
N PHE A 2 -13.50 0.22 7.71
CA PHE A 2 -13.14 1.09 6.58
C PHE A 2 -11.66 0.89 6.25
N GLY A 3 -11.28 0.88 4.96
CA GLY A 3 -9.88 0.78 4.56
C GLY A 3 -9.26 -0.62 4.55
N ASP A 4 -10.07 -1.69 4.56
CA ASP A 4 -9.56 -3.07 4.50
C ASP A 4 -9.45 -3.61 3.07
N ILE A 5 -8.71 -4.72 2.91
CA ILE A 5 -8.49 -5.34 1.60
C ILE A 5 -9.79 -5.75 0.90
N GLN A 6 -10.83 -6.10 1.66
CA GLN A 6 -12.11 -6.50 1.08
C GLN A 6 -12.77 -5.34 0.33
N GLY A 7 -12.72 -4.13 0.92
CA GLY A 7 -13.22 -2.91 0.27
C GLY A 7 -12.46 -2.50 -0.98
N TYR A 8 -11.16 -2.79 -1.05
CA TYR A 8 -10.27 -2.36 -2.15
C TYR A 8 -10.01 -3.42 -3.22
N SER A 9 -10.23 -4.71 -2.91
CA SER A 9 -9.88 -5.85 -3.78
C SER A 9 -10.43 -5.74 -5.20
N GLY A 10 -11.66 -5.26 -5.37
CA GLY A 10 -12.26 -5.07 -6.70
C GLY A 10 -11.53 -4.02 -7.54
N TYR A 11 -11.16 -2.91 -6.92
CA TYR A 11 -10.42 -1.82 -7.56
C TYR A 11 -8.98 -2.25 -7.89
N GLU A 12 -8.30 -2.87 -6.94
CA GLU A 12 -6.92 -3.33 -7.08
C GLU A 12 -6.76 -4.45 -8.10
N CYS A 13 -7.69 -5.41 -8.13
CA CYS A 13 -7.73 -6.45 -9.15
C CYS A 13 -7.94 -5.84 -10.54
N HIS A 14 -8.83 -4.84 -10.66
CA HIS A 14 -9.05 -4.14 -11.91
C HIS A 14 -7.78 -3.41 -12.40
N LEU A 15 -7.05 -2.73 -11.51
CA LEU A 15 -5.78 -2.07 -11.85
C LEU A 15 -4.71 -3.08 -12.28
N SER A 16 -4.56 -4.17 -11.53
CA SER A 16 -3.65 -5.27 -11.84
C SER A 16 -3.88 -5.79 -13.26
N GLN A 17 -5.14 -6.04 -13.62
CA GLN A 17 -5.53 -6.50 -14.95
C GLN A 17 -5.32 -5.44 -16.05
N LEU A 18 -5.69 -4.19 -15.78
CA LEU A 18 -5.61 -3.10 -16.75
C LEU A 18 -4.17 -2.77 -17.15
N PHE A 19 -3.27 -2.75 -16.17
CA PHE A 19 -1.86 -2.39 -16.39
C PHE A 19 -0.94 -3.60 -16.54
N ASN A 20 -1.46 -4.82 -16.35
CA ASN A 20 -0.68 -6.07 -16.33
C ASN A 20 0.51 -5.98 -15.34
N ILE A 21 0.23 -5.50 -14.13
CA ILE A 21 1.20 -5.34 -13.04
C ILE A 21 0.73 -6.11 -11.80
N SER A 22 1.67 -6.55 -10.96
CA SER A 22 1.32 -7.05 -9.64
C SER A 22 0.94 -5.90 -8.70
N VAL A 23 -0.13 -6.06 -7.94
CA VAL A 23 -0.58 -5.10 -6.91
C VAL A 23 -0.39 -5.72 -5.54
N LEU A 24 0.23 -4.98 -4.62
CA LEU A 24 0.40 -5.35 -3.22
C LEU A 24 -0.43 -4.38 -2.36
N HIS A 25 -1.47 -4.91 -1.72
CA HIS A 25 -2.22 -4.17 -0.71
C HIS A 25 -1.47 -4.19 0.63
N VAL A 26 -1.34 -3.04 1.27
CA VAL A 26 -0.68 -2.91 2.58
C VAL A 26 -1.73 -2.68 3.65
N GLU A 27 -2.01 -3.71 4.46
CA GLU A 27 -2.83 -3.57 5.67
C GLU A 27 -2.00 -2.93 6.79
N TYR A 28 -1.83 -1.61 6.73
CA TYR A 28 -1.12 -0.84 7.74
C TYR A 28 -1.98 -0.64 8.99
N ARG A 29 -1.31 -0.44 10.13
CA ARG A 29 -1.95 -0.17 11.42
C ARG A 29 -2.81 1.10 11.38
N LEU A 30 -4.05 0.98 11.87
CA LEU A 30 -5.05 2.05 11.86
C LEU A 30 -5.16 2.77 13.21
N ILE A 31 -5.61 4.02 13.15
CA ILE A 31 -6.06 4.79 14.33
C ILE A 31 -7.50 4.41 14.69
N PRO A 32 -7.90 4.51 15.97
CA PRO A 32 -7.15 5.02 17.13
C PRO A 32 -6.20 4.03 17.81
N GLU A 33 -6.26 2.73 17.47
CA GLU A 33 -5.50 1.67 18.13
C GLU A 33 -3.98 1.87 17.99
N HIS A 34 -3.55 2.42 16.85
CA HIS A 34 -2.16 2.71 16.55
C HIS A 34 -1.99 4.15 16.07
N PRO A 35 -1.67 5.08 16.98
CA PRO A 35 -1.40 6.47 16.64
C PRO A 35 -0.28 6.65 15.61
N LEU A 36 -0.23 7.84 15.01
CA LEU A 36 0.90 8.28 14.19
C LEU A 36 2.22 8.12 14.97
N PRO A 37 3.31 7.63 14.33
CA PRO A 37 3.48 7.42 12.88
C PRO A 37 3.29 5.96 12.39
N SER A 38 2.57 5.11 13.13
CA SER A 38 2.53 3.64 12.88
C SER A 38 2.28 3.23 11.41
N ALA A 39 1.32 3.87 10.72
CA ALA A 39 1.02 3.57 9.32
C ALA A 39 2.18 3.89 8.36
N VAL A 40 2.94 4.95 8.64
CA VAL A 40 4.13 5.33 7.87
C VAL A 40 5.25 4.30 8.08
N GLU A 41 5.42 3.84 9.31
CA GLU A 41 6.43 2.81 9.62
C GLU A 41 6.15 1.51 8.88
N ASP A 42 4.89 1.06 8.84
CA ASP A 42 4.49 -0.19 8.17
C ASP A 42 4.72 -0.11 6.65
N THR A 43 4.27 0.98 6.03
CA THR A 43 4.43 1.19 4.58
C THR A 43 5.90 1.33 4.18
N VAL A 44 6.72 2.05 4.96
CA VAL A 44 8.17 2.15 4.73
C VAL A 44 8.88 0.81 4.91
N ALA A 45 8.48 0.02 5.92
CA ALA A 45 9.06 -1.30 6.15
C ALA A 45 8.83 -2.23 4.95
N ILE A 46 7.61 -2.24 4.39
CA ILE A 46 7.26 -3.03 3.21
C ILE A 46 8.00 -2.53 1.97
N TYR A 47 8.06 -1.22 1.75
CA TYR A 47 8.81 -0.65 0.62
C TYR A 47 10.29 -1.08 0.65
N ARG A 48 10.93 -1.00 1.84
CA ARG A 48 12.31 -1.46 2.02
C ARG A 48 12.46 -2.97 1.77
N ALA A 49 11.50 -3.77 2.22
CA ALA A 49 11.50 -5.21 1.95
C ALA A 49 11.36 -5.53 0.46
N LEU A 50 10.56 -4.77 -0.29
CA LEU A 50 10.44 -4.90 -1.75
C LEU A 50 11.75 -4.56 -2.47
N LEU A 51 12.38 -3.45 -2.09
CA LEU A 51 13.67 -3.04 -2.65
C LEU A 51 14.77 -4.07 -2.40
N HIS A 52 14.78 -4.68 -1.21
CA HIS A 52 15.82 -5.63 -0.84
C HIS A 52 15.65 -6.99 -1.51
N ASN A 53 14.41 -7.47 -1.68
CA ASN A 53 14.16 -8.88 -1.99
C ASN A 53 13.55 -9.14 -3.38
N TYR A 54 12.94 -8.13 -4.02
CA TYR A 54 12.04 -8.41 -5.15
C TYR A 54 12.19 -7.49 -6.36
N THR A 55 12.44 -6.19 -6.19
CA THR A 55 12.25 -5.24 -7.30
C THR A 55 13.10 -3.98 -7.15
N SER A 56 13.62 -3.45 -8.27
CA SER A 56 14.31 -2.15 -8.31
C SER A 56 13.35 -1.01 -8.00
N SER A 57 13.81 0.07 -7.36
CA SER A 57 12.97 1.26 -7.07
C SER A 57 12.30 1.84 -8.31
N SER A 58 12.95 1.74 -9.49
CA SER A 58 12.43 2.21 -10.77
C SER A 58 11.24 1.42 -11.31
N GLN A 59 10.91 0.28 -10.69
CA GLN A 59 9.81 -0.60 -11.07
C GLN A 59 8.70 -0.64 -10.01
N ILE A 60 8.79 0.20 -8.97
CA ILE A 60 7.80 0.30 -7.91
C ILE A 60 7.00 1.58 -8.11
N ILE A 61 5.68 1.45 -8.11
CA ILE A 61 4.73 2.56 -8.10
C ILE A 61 4.05 2.55 -6.73
N ILE A 62 4.04 3.68 -6.05
CA ILE A 62 3.31 3.87 -4.79
C ILE A 62 1.99 4.57 -5.12
N MET A 63 0.91 4.09 -4.54
CA MET A 63 -0.44 4.57 -4.80
C MET A 63 -1.30 4.49 -3.54
N GLY A 64 -2.16 5.48 -3.36
CA GLY A 64 -3.22 5.46 -2.36
C GLY A 64 -4.25 6.56 -2.61
N ASP A 65 -5.43 6.40 -2.02
CA ASP A 65 -6.52 7.38 -2.04
C ASP A 65 -6.76 7.95 -0.64
N SER A 66 -7.35 9.15 -0.55
CA SER A 66 -7.70 9.78 0.73
C SER A 66 -6.53 9.77 1.74
N ALA A 67 -6.67 9.10 2.90
CA ALA A 67 -5.60 8.94 3.88
C ALA A 67 -4.39 8.15 3.33
N GLY A 68 -4.62 7.12 2.51
CA GLY A 68 -3.55 6.39 1.82
C GLY A 68 -2.84 7.24 0.75
N GLY A 69 -3.54 8.22 0.18
CA GLY A 69 -2.94 9.24 -0.69
C GLY A 69 -1.92 10.10 0.06
N GLY A 70 -2.24 10.47 1.31
CA GLY A 70 -1.30 11.14 2.21
C GLY A 70 -0.07 10.29 2.55
N LEU A 71 -0.23 8.97 2.69
CA LEU A 71 0.88 8.03 2.92
C LEU A 71 1.75 7.81 1.67
N SER A 72 1.26 8.18 0.49
CA SER A 72 1.96 7.96 -0.79
C SER A 72 2.87 9.11 -1.21
N LEU A 73 2.88 10.23 -0.46
CA LEU A 73 3.66 11.44 -0.72
C LEU A 73 4.94 11.49 0.13
#